data_AF-A0A5E6NJE1-F1
#
_entry.id   AF-A0A5E6NJE1-F1
#
_cell.length_a   1.000
_cell.length_b   1.000
_cell.length_c   1.000
_cell.angle_alpha   90.00
_cell.angle_beta   90.00
_cell.angle_gamma   90.00
#
_symmetry.space_group_name_H-M   'P 1'
#
loop_
_entity.id
_entity.type
_entity.pdbx_description
1 polymer ?
#
loop_
_entity_poly.entity_id
_entity_poly.type
_entity_poly.pdbx_seq_one_letter_code
_entity_poly.pdbx_strand_id
1 'polypeptide(L)'
;MITSAIQQIVNTDRTELKDFFSEVDKLHKTDEAVTAKIANNPALAKALTDPNLTPTQKQQLATELVSSVMVELGYTQAVDIKLADSQDNRKGHYGEDNNIYLNDANLNNTKDLATTLGHETSHAIDNQDPSINTNPQNNTSKADNEIYAQNYGDDFSDYVEFASENYGDGSLADSNNKNLGNTPAEIQRNQKLVDNNNQDYARIDKSKGEDATAFSDVHDNQVRETEIIDFAILAQELEAQGKLEDAQETREEVERLKNKWLNLKKLTAKTLMSKSKTLLWNMNKPPTAIQKHTLHYSHSPKVQCCLTASKP
;
A
#
# COMPACT_ATOMS: atom_id res chain seq x y z
N MET A 1 0.71 -12.34 10.81
CA MET A 1 0.36 -12.21 12.24
C MET A 1 1.57 -11.93 13.14
N ILE A 2 2.31 -12.93 13.69
CA ILE A 2 3.41 -12.65 14.65
C ILE A 2 4.51 -11.78 14.02
N THR A 3 5.03 -12.18 12.87
CA THR A 3 6.03 -11.39 12.12
C THR A 3 5.52 -10.00 11.81
N SER A 4 4.25 -9.88 11.44
CA SER A 4 3.63 -8.60 11.13
C SER A 4 3.47 -7.68 12.34
N ALA A 5 3.06 -8.21 13.50
CA ALA A 5 3.01 -7.45 14.75
C ALA A 5 4.39 -6.93 15.16
N ILE A 6 5.43 -7.76 14.97
CA ILE A 6 6.81 -7.33 15.19
C ILE A 6 7.21 -6.27 14.16
N GLN A 7 6.82 -6.42 12.89
CA GLN A 7 7.06 -5.42 11.85
C GLN A 7 6.43 -4.07 12.22
N GLN A 8 5.22 -4.05 12.77
CA GLN A 8 4.58 -2.83 13.26
C GLN A 8 5.38 -2.19 14.39
N ILE A 9 5.76 -2.96 15.40
CA ILE A 9 6.56 -2.46 16.53
C ILE A 9 7.91 -1.94 16.06
N VAL A 10 8.55 -2.62 15.11
CA VAL A 10 9.91 -2.29 14.65
C VAL A 10 9.96 -1.10 13.71
N ASN A 11 8.95 -0.99 12.84
CA ASN A 11 8.97 0.01 11.77
C ASN A 11 8.21 1.28 12.12
N THR A 12 7.52 1.31 13.27
CA THR A 12 6.70 2.45 13.69
C THR A 12 6.93 2.84 15.14
N ASP A 13 6.76 4.12 15.46
CA ASP A 13 6.69 4.67 16.83
C ASP A 13 5.26 4.58 17.40
N ARG A 14 4.29 4.03 16.64
CA ARG A 14 2.88 3.87 17.02
C ARG A 14 2.62 2.79 18.05
N THR A 15 3.43 1.76 18.07
CA THR A 15 3.24 0.56 18.88
C THR A 15 4.55 0.20 19.57
N GLU A 16 4.48 -0.10 20.86
CA GLU A 16 5.64 -0.51 21.65
C GLU A 16 5.64 -2.03 21.83
N LEU A 17 6.77 -2.60 22.30
CA LEU A 17 6.83 -4.06 22.53
C LEU A 17 5.78 -4.55 23.54
N LYS A 18 5.33 -3.69 24.46
CA LYS A 18 4.23 -4.02 25.40
C LYS A 18 2.89 -4.23 24.69
N ASP A 19 2.72 -3.67 23.49
CA ASP A 19 1.51 -3.72 22.67
C ASP A 19 1.51 -4.93 21.71
N PHE A 20 2.55 -5.78 21.75
CA PHE A 20 2.68 -6.93 20.86
C PHE A 20 1.45 -7.83 20.85
N PHE A 21 0.95 -8.22 22.04
CA PHE A 21 -0.21 -9.12 22.10
C PHE A 21 -1.48 -8.46 21.60
N SER A 22 -1.64 -7.14 21.79
CA SER A 22 -2.76 -6.41 21.19
C SER A 22 -2.65 -6.30 19.68
N GLU A 23 -1.44 -6.11 19.13
CA GLU A 23 -1.23 -6.11 17.68
C GLU A 23 -1.45 -7.50 17.06
N VAL A 24 -0.99 -8.57 17.73
CA VAL A 24 -1.28 -9.94 17.31
C VAL A 24 -2.78 -10.22 17.37
N ASP A 25 -3.47 -9.83 18.44
CA ASP A 25 -4.93 -10.00 18.58
C ASP A 25 -5.70 -9.23 17.51
N LYS A 26 -5.30 -7.98 17.22
CA LYS A 26 -5.89 -7.17 16.14
C LYS A 26 -5.75 -7.87 14.79
N LEU A 27 -4.54 -8.30 14.44
CA LEU A 27 -4.28 -8.99 13.17
C LEU A 27 -5.01 -10.33 13.07
N HIS A 28 -5.12 -11.06 14.19
CA HIS A 28 -5.85 -12.32 14.25
C HIS A 28 -7.34 -12.13 14.02
N LYS A 29 -7.97 -11.15 14.67
CA LYS A 29 -9.37 -10.79 14.43
C LYS A 29 -9.61 -10.35 12.99
N THR A 30 -8.70 -9.60 12.41
CA THR A 30 -8.78 -9.24 10.98
C THR A 30 -8.76 -10.47 10.08
N ASP A 31 -7.83 -11.40 10.28
CA ASP A 31 -7.75 -12.66 9.53
C ASP A 31 -9.01 -13.50 9.70
N GLU A 32 -9.48 -13.70 10.93
CA GLU A 32 -10.71 -14.45 11.23
C GLU A 32 -11.94 -13.81 10.57
N ALA A 33 -12.07 -12.49 10.64
CA ALA A 33 -13.18 -11.77 10.02
C ALA A 33 -13.18 -11.92 8.49
N VAL A 34 -12.03 -11.72 7.85
CA VAL A 34 -11.88 -11.86 6.39
C VAL A 34 -12.15 -13.31 5.97
N THR A 35 -11.54 -14.27 6.66
CA THR A 35 -11.70 -15.70 6.39
C THR A 35 -13.16 -16.13 6.53
N ALA A 36 -13.80 -15.78 7.65
CA ALA A 36 -15.20 -16.10 7.88
C ALA A 36 -16.11 -15.43 6.84
N LYS A 37 -15.80 -14.19 6.43
CA LYS A 37 -16.60 -13.47 5.45
C LYS A 37 -16.55 -14.11 4.07
N ILE A 38 -15.35 -14.50 3.62
CA ILE A 38 -15.15 -15.14 2.31
C ILE A 38 -15.75 -16.55 2.30
N ALA A 39 -15.46 -17.36 3.34
CA ALA A 39 -15.94 -18.74 3.44
C ALA A 39 -17.48 -18.83 3.43
N ASN A 40 -18.16 -17.87 4.05
CA ASN A 40 -19.62 -17.86 4.17
C ASN A 40 -20.33 -17.06 3.07
N ASN A 41 -19.60 -16.50 2.10
CA ASN A 41 -20.19 -15.71 1.01
C ASN A 41 -19.64 -16.13 -0.36
N PRO A 42 -20.26 -17.14 -1.01
CA PRO A 42 -19.82 -17.62 -2.32
C PRO A 42 -19.82 -16.54 -3.42
N ALA A 43 -20.70 -15.53 -3.32
CA ALA A 43 -20.73 -14.43 -4.27
C ALA A 43 -19.51 -13.51 -4.11
N LEU A 44 -19.10 -13.23 -2.87
CA LEU A 44 -17.88 -12.50 -2.57
C LEU A 44 -16.64 -13.28 -3.00
N ALA A 45 -16.57 -14.57 -2.66
CA ALA A 45 -15.47 -15.45 -3.04
C ALA A 45 -15.26 -15.47 -4.57
N LYS A 46 -16.35 -15.62 -5.33
CA LYS A 46 -16.29 -15.56 -6.79
C LYS A 46 -15.92 -14.18 -7.32
N ALA A 47 -16.33 -13.11 -6.64
CA ALA A 47 -15.99 -11.76 -7.06
C ALA A 47 -14.48 -11.49 -6.93
N LEU A 48 -13.82 -12.03 -5.90
CA LEU A 48 -12.37 -11.88 -5.70
C LEU A 48 -11.53 -12.48 -6.85
N THR A 49 -12.05 -13.52 -7.52
CA THR A 49 -11.38 -14.21 -8.62
C THR A 49 -11.78 -13.69 -10.02
N ASP A 50 -12.74 -12.76 -10.10
CA ASP A 50 -13.23 -12.21 -11.37
C ASP A 50 -12.52 -10.91 -11.77
N PRO A 51 -11.71 -10.89 -12.86
CA PRO A 51 -11.05 -9.68 -13.33
C PRO A 51 -12.00 -8.66 -13.99
N ASN A 52 -13.26 -9.02 -14.22
CA ASN A 52 -14.25 -8.23 -14.95
C ASN A 52 -15.34 -7.63 -14.05
N LEU A 53 -15.07 -7.45 -12.76
CA LEU A 53 -16.02 -6.79 -11.87
C LEU A 53 -16.36 -5.38 -12.34
N THR A 54 -17.64 -5.03 -12.20
CA THR A 54 -18.12 -3.66 -12.40
C THR A 54 -17.84 -2.75 -11.21
N PRO A 55 -17.85 -1.41 -11.40
CA PRO A 55 -17.68 -0.46 -10.29
C PRO A 55 -18.58 -0.75 -9.09
N THR A 56 -19.86 -1.03 -9.31
CA THR A 56 -20.80 -1.39 -8.23
C THR A 56 -20.35 -2.66 -7.51
N GLN A 57 -19.90 -3.69 -8.25
CA GLN A 57 -19.47 -4.95 -7.65
C GLN A 57 -18.17 -4.80 -6.85
N LYS A 58 -17.20 -4.02 -7.34
CA LYS A 58 -15.97 -3.73 -6.60
C LYS A 58 -16.24 -2.96 -5.31
N GLN A 59 -17.10 -1.94 -5.39
CA GLN A 59 -17.49 -1.17 -4.21
C GLN A 59 -18.20 -2.05 -3.18
N GLN A 60 -19.09 -2.95 -3.63
CA GLN A 60 -19.74 -3.92 -2.74
C GLN A 60 -18.74 -4.90 -2.13
N LEU A 61 -17.84 -5.49 -2.92
CA LEU A 61 -16.77 -6.38 -2.44
C LEU A 61 -15.96 -5.71 -1.34
N ALA A 62 -15.51 -4.48 -1.58
CA ALA A 62 -14.72 -3.72 -0.62
C ALA A 62 -15.52 -3.40 0.66
N THR A 63 -16.80 -3.02 0.51
CA THR A 63 -17.69 -2.74 1.64
C THR A 63 -17.89 -3.98 2.52
N GLU A 64 -18.09 -5.15 1.92
CA GLU A 64 -18.32 -6.41 2.62
C GLU A 64 -17.09 -6.85 3.44
N LEU A 65 -15.88 -6.67 2.90
CA LEU A 65 -14.63 -6.98 3.60
C LEU A 65 -14.40 -6.02 4.77
N VAL A 66 -14.45 -4.71 4.53
CA VAL A 66 -14.19 -3.69 5.57
C VAL A 66 -15.21 -3.77 6.68
N SER A 67 -16.51 -3.86 6.34
CA SER A 67 -17.55 -3.92 7.36
C SER A 67 -17.39 -5.13 8.28
N SER A 68 -16.94 -6.28 7.75
CA SER A 68 -16.68 -7.48 8.55
C SER A 68 -15.55 -7.25 9.55
N VAL A 69 -14.42 -6.70 9.08
CA VAL A 69 -13.25 -6.44 9.92
C VAL A 69 -13.55 -5.37 10.99
N MET A 70 -14.20 -4.28 10.61
CA MET A 70 -14.53 -3.22 11.56
C MET A 70 -15.44 -3.72 12.69
N VAL A 71 -16.45 -4.53 12.36
CA VAL A 71 -17.34 -5.14 13.36
C VAL A 71 -16.58 -6.10 14.28
N GLU A 72 -15.72 -6.97 13.74
CA GLU A 72 -14.96 -7.93 14.55
C GLU A 72 -13.97 -7.23 15.50
N LEU A 73 -13.38 -6.12 15.06
CA LEU A 73 -12.51 -5.29 15.89
C LEU A 73 -13.28 -4.42 16.90
N GLY A 74 -14.62 -4.40 16.85
CA GLY A 74 -15.48 -3.66 17.78
C GLY A 74 -15.72 -2.19 17.40
N TYR A 75 -15.38 -1.78 16.19
CA TYR A 75 -15.65 -0.43 15.68
C TYR A 75 -17.09 -0.31 15.18
N THR A 76 -17.80 0.72 15.66
CA THR A 76 -19.25 0.87 15.42
C THR A 76 -19.61 1.96 14.42
N GLN A 77 -18.69 2.86 14.10
CA GLN A 77 -18.96 3.90 13.10
C GLN A 77 -18.77 3.32 11.70
N ALA A 78 -19.84 3.41 10.90
CA ALA A 78 -19.83 2.98 9.52
C ALA A 78 -18.88 3.83 8.69
N VAL A 79 -18.21 3.19 7.75
CA VAL A 79 -17.31 3.81 6.78
C VAL A 79 -17.84 3.45 5.40
N ASP A 80 -18.21 4.46 4.61
CA ASP A 80 -18.66 4.19 3.26
C ASP A 80 -17.45 4.02 2.35
N ILE A 81 -17.48 2.99 1.51
CA ILE A 81 -16.50 2.78 0.45
C ILE A 81 -17.03 3.38 -0.84
N LYS A 82 -16.21 4.18 -1.52
CA LYS A 82 -16.54 4.80 -2.81
C LYS A 82 -15.47 4.47 -3.84
N LEU A 83 -15.90 3.88 -4.95
CA LEU A 83 -15.01 3.64 -6.08
C LEU A 83 -14.98 4.88 -6.99
N ALA A 84 -13.81 5.49 -7.11
CA ALA A 84 -13.53 6.61 -8.01
C ALA A 84 -12.72 6.13 -9.24
N ASP A 85 -12.75 6.90 -10.31
CA ASP A 85 -11.89 6.77 -11.49
C ASP A 85 -11.33 8.16 -11.81
N SER A 86 -10.31 8.55 -11.06
CA SER A 86 -9.74 9.89 -11.07
C SER A 86 -8.36 9.88 -11.70
N GLN A 87 -8.00 10.98 -12.36
CA GLN A 87 -6.64 11.22 -12.89
C GLN A 87 -5.61 11.50 -11.79
N ASP A 88 -6.05 11.52 -10.53
CA ASP A 88 -5.17 11.50 -9.37
C ASP A 88 -4.28 10.24 -9.37
N ASN A 89 -3.04 10.34 -8.91
CA ASN A 89 -2.08 9.24 -8.92
C ASN A 89 -2.15 8.33 -7.68
N ARG A 90 -2.98 8.67 -6.69
CA ARG A 90 -3.17 7.86 -5.49
C ARG A 90 -4.06 6.66 -5.78
N LYS A 91 -3.78 5.53 -5.11
CA LYS A 91 -4.57 4.30 -5.21
C LYS A 91 -5.80 4.36 -4.29
N GLY A 92 -5.65 4.97 -3.13
CA GLY A 92 -6.69 5.12 -2.13
C GLY A 92 -6.61 6.47 -1.42
N HIS A 93 -7.64 6.80 -0.65
CA HIS A 93 -7.65 7.91 0.28
C HIS A 93 -8.76 7.76 1.32
N TYR A 94 -8.42 7.84 2.60
CA TYR A 94 -9.36 8.04 3.68
C TYR A 94 -9.67 9.53 3.84
N GLY A 95 -10.92 9.90 3.57
CA GLY A 95 -11.38 11.28 3.57
C GLY A 95 -11.79 11.80 4.95
N GLU A 96 -11.69 13.12 5.13
CA GLU A 96 -12.19 13.86 6.29
C GLU A 96 -13.71 13.75 6.48
N ASP A 97 -14.42 13.24 5.47
CA ASP A 97 -15.84 12.90 5.48
C ASP A 97 -16.12 11.47 5.97
N ASN A 98 -15.12 10.79 6.53
CA ASN A 98 -15.20 9.43 7.08
C ASN A 98 -15.51 8.34 6.03
N ASN A 99 -15.08 8.59 4.78
CA ASN A 99 -15.26 7.66 3.66
C ASN A 99 -13.91 7.18 3.13
N ILE A 100 -13.85 5.94 2.67
CA ILE A 100 -12.71 5.39 1.94
C ILE A 100 -12.97 5.55 0.44
N TYR A 101 -12.08 6.24 -0.24
CA TYR A 101 -12.08 6.38 -1.68
C TYR A 101 -11.03 5.45 -2.30
N LEU A 102 -11.46 4.52 -3.15
CA LEU A 102 -10.57 3.65 -3.93
C LEU A 102 -10.52 4.17 -5.36
N ASN A 103 -9.34 4.49 -5.88
CA ASN A 103 -9.17 4.99 -7.24
C ASN A 103 -8.88 3.84 -8.22
N ASP A 104 -9.93 3.33 -8.86
CA ASP A 104 -9.88 2.23 -9.83
C ASP A 104 -8.98 2.54 -11.04
N ALA A 105 -8.69 3.83 -11.29
CA ALA A 105 -7.71 4.25 -12.29
C ALA A 105 -6.32 3.60 -12.04
N ASN A 106 -5.94 3.41 -10.78
CA ASN A 106 -4.59 3.03 -10.35
C ASN A 106 -4.52 1.63 -9.69
N LEU A 107 -5.63 0.89 -9.66
CA LEU A 107 -5.68 -0.48 -9.15
C LEU A 107 -5.58 -1.46 -10.33
N ASN A 108 -4.56 -2.32 -10.36
CA ASN A 108 -4.29 -3.16 -11.53
C ASN A 108 -4.86 -4.57 -11.43
N ASN A 109 -5.18 -5.04 -10.22
CA ASN A 109 -5.66 -6.39 -9.94
C ASN A 109 -6.37 -6.44 -8.58
N THR A 110 -6.92 -7.60 -8.20
CA THR A 110 -7.65 -7.74 -6.93
C THR A 110 -6.73 -7.62 -5.72
N LYS A 111 -5.47 -8.05 -5.81
CA LYS A 111 -4.48 -7.89 -4.72
C LYS A 111 -4.20 -6.41 -4.45
N ASP A 112 -3.95 -5.62 -5.50
CA ASP A 112 -3.80 -4.16 -5.43
C ASP A 112 -5.01 -3.49 -4.74
N LEU A 113 -6.23 -3.93 -5.08
CA LEU A 113 -7.45 -3.45 -4.45
C LEU A 113 -7.49 -3.81 -2.96
N ALA A 114 -7.20 -5.06 -2.60
CA ALA A 114 -7.21 -5.53 -1.22
C ALA A 114 -6.15 -4.81 -0.37
N THR A 115 -4.92 -4.64 -0.89
CA THR A 115 -3.84 -3.91 -0.20
C THR A 115 -4.23 -2.47 0.05
N THR A 116 -4.74 -1.78 -0.98
CA THR A 116 -5.18 -0.39 -0.86
C THR A 116 -6.35 -0.27 0.12
N LEU A 117 -7.32 -1.17 0.06
CA LEU A 117 -8.46 -1.19 0.95
C LEU A 117 -8.03 -1.39 2.41
N GLY A 118 -7.13 -2.33 2.68
CA GLY A 118 -6.58 -2.56 4.01
C GLY A 118 -5.85 -1.33 4.55
N HIS A 119 -5.03 -0.68 3.72
CA HIS A 119 -4.34 0.57 4.07
C HIS A 119 -5.33 1.66 4.50
N GLU A 120 -6.33 1.97 3.67
CA GLU A 120 -7.31 3.01 4.01
C GLU A 120 -8.24 2.60 5.17
N THR A 121 -8.43 1.30 5.37
CA THR A 121 -9.15 0.77 6.55
C THR A 121 -8.37 1.00 7.84
N SER A 122 -7.04 0.93 7.80
CA SER A 122 -6.21 1.29 8.96
C SER A 122 -6.46 2.73 9.38
N HIS A 123 -6.49 3.67 8.43
CA HIS A 123 -6.79 5.08 8.72
C HIS A 123 -8.20 5.27 9.28
N ALA A 124 -9.17 4.52 8.77
CA ALA A 124 -10.53 4.55 9.28
C ALA A 124 -10.63 4.00 10.72
N ILE A 125 -9.88 2.95 11.04
CA ILE A 125 -9.74 2.40 12.39
C ILE A 125 -9.10 3.45 13.32
N ASP A 126 -8.01 4.08 12.88
CA ASP A 126 -7.26 5.05 13.67
C ASP A 126 -8.12 6.28 14.00
N ASN A 127 -8.96 6.73 13.07
CA ASN A 127 -9.89 7.82 13.30
C ASN A 127 -10.96 7.51 14.37
N GLN A 128 -11.25 6.23 14.61
CA GLN A 128 -12.19 5.78 15.64
C GLN A 128 -11.53 5.42 16.97
N ASP A 129 -10.21 5.29 17.00
CA ASP A 129 -9.47 4.94 18.20
C ASP A 129 -8.99 6.20 18.94
N PRO A 130 -9.57 6.51 20.12
CA PRO A 130 -9.24 7.72 20.86
C PRO A 130 -7.84 7.68 21.49
N SER A 131 -7.18 6.53 21.52
CA SER A 131 -5.81 6.39 22.03
C SER A 131 -4.76 6.82 20.99
N ILE A 132 -5.16 6.96 19.73
CA ILE A 132 -4.28 7.31 18.62
C ILE A 132 -4.38 8.81 18.34
N ASN A 133 -3.23 9.49 18.37
CA ASN A 133 -3.16 10.90 18.00
C ASN A 133 -3.10 11.05 16.47
N THR A 134 -4.26 11.22 15.85
CA THR A 134 -4.40 11.45 14.40
C THR A 134 -4.10 12.88 13.95
N ASN A 135 -3.47 13.73 14.79
CA ASN A 135 -3.24 15.14 14.44
C ASN A 135 -2.38 15.26 13.16
N PRO A 136 -2.93 15.74 12.02
CA PRO A 136 -2.24 15.72 10.73
C PRO A 136 -1.05 16.70 10.65
N GLN A 137 -0.81 17.52 11.68
CA GLN A 137 0.18 18.60 11.67
C GLN A 137 1.57 18.22 12.17
N ASN A 138 1.78 17.00 12.68
CA ASN A 138 3.12 16.50 13.02
C ASN A 138 3.63 15.56 11.92
N ASN A 139 4.39 16.10 10.95
CA ASN A 139 4.92 15.33 9.80
C ASN A 139 5.61 14.00 10.16
N THR A 140 6.17 13.85 11.38
CA THR A 140 6.73 12.58 11.86
C THR A 140 5.67 11.53 12.13
N SER A 141 4.54 11.85 12.77
CA SER A 141 3.48 10.85 13.02
C SER A 141 2.73 10.51 11.74
N LYS A 142 2.55 11.49 10.83
CA LYS A 142 1.97 11.19 9.52
C LYS A 142 2.79 10.13 8.78
N ALA A 143 4.11 10.29 8.68
CA ALA A 143 4.95 9.29 8.01
C ALA A 143 4.92 7.92 8.71
N ASP A 144 4.74 7.91 10.02
CA ASP A 144 4.67 6.70 10.84
C ASP A 144 3.33 5.96 10.68
N ASN A 145 2.22 6.71 10.68
CA ASN A 145 0.87 6.20 10.41
C ASN A 145 0.77 5.58 9.01
N GLU A 146 1.40 6.20 8.01
CA GLU A 146 1.42 5.66 6.63
C GLU A 146 2.20 4.35 6.54
N ILE A 147 3.30 4.21 7.29
CA ILE A 147 4.05 2.94 7.36
C ILE A 147 3.19 1.87 8.05
N TYR A 148 2.52 2.24 9.15
CA TYR A 148 1.62 1.34 9.87
C TYR A 148 0.49 0.85 8.97
N ALA A 149 -0.18 1.78 8.28
CA ALA A 149 -1.27 1.51 7.37
C ALA A 149 -0.81 0.68 6.16
N GLN A 150 0.40 0.93 5.63
CA GLN A 150 0.97 0.11 4.57
C GLN A 150 1.20 -1.33 5.02
N ASN A 151 1.86 -1.54 6.17
CA ASN A 151 2.07 -2.89 6.72
C ASN A 151 0.72 -3.60 6.94
N TYR A 152 -0.27 -2.88 7.48
CA TYR A 152 -1.60 -3.42 7.70
C TYR A 152 -2.32 -3.76 6.38
N GLY A 153 -2.15 -2.92 5.35
CA GLY A 153 -2.67 -3.17 4.00
C GLY A 153 -2.06 -4.41 3.35
N ASP A 154 -0.74 -4.60 3.48
CA ASP A 154 -0.04 -5.77 2.98
C ASP A 154 -0.57 -7.05 3.66
N ASP A 155 -0.63 -7.06 5.01
CA ASP A 155 -1.21 -8.16 5.79
C ASP A 155 -2.66 -8.46 5.40
N PHE A 156 -3.49 -7.42 5.29
CA PHE A 156 -4.89 -7.54 4.92
C PHE A 156 -5.04 -8.23 3.55
N SER A 157 -4.21 -7.84 2.58
CA SER A 157 -4.23 -8.45 1.26
C SER A 157 -3.80 -9.91 1.27
N ASP A 158 -2.80 -10.26 2.10
CA ASP A 158 -2.34 -11.64 2.27
C ASP A 158 -3.41 -12.50 2.97
N TYR A 159 -4.15 -11.95 3.94
CA TYR A 159 -5.29 -12.64 4.55
C TYR A 159 -6.44 -12.87 3.56
N VAL A 160 -6.76 -11.86 2.73
CA VAL A 160 -7.76 -11.99 1.67
C VAL A 160 -7.34 -13.04 0.63
N GLU A 161 -6.07 -13.04 0.21
CA GLU A 161 -5.52 -14.02 -0.73
C GLU A 161 -5.56 -15.43 -0.14
N PHE A 162 -5.03 -15.61 1.07
CA PHE A 162 -5.06 -16.89 1.77
C PHE A 162 -6.49 -17.42 1.93
N ALA A 163 -7.42 -16.57 2.34
CA ALA A 163 -8.82 -16.94 2.52
C ALA A 163 -9.49 -17.30 1.19
N SER A 164 -9.22 -16.54 0.13
CA SER A 164 -9.76 -16.80 -1.21
C SER A 164 -9.28 -18.15 -1.76
N GLU A 165 -7.99 -18.48 -1.56
CA GLU A 165 -7.40 -19.73 -2.05
C GLU A 165 -7.86 -20.97 -1.28
N ASN A 166 -8.01 -20.86 0.04
CA ASN A 166 -8.25 -22.02 0.91
C ASN A 166 -9.74 -22.24 1.23
N TYR A 167 -10.53 -21.17 1.22
CA TYR A 167 -11.95 -21.21 1.59
C TYR A 167 -12.87 -20.55 0.57
N GLY A 168 -12.31 -19.85 -0.41
CA GLY A 168 -13.04 -19.16 -1.48
C GLY A 168 -13.05 -19.92 -2.80
N ASP A 169 -13.00 -19.17 -3.90
CA ASP A 169 -13.16 -19.69 -5.28
C ASP A 169 -11.80 -19.79 -6.02
N GLY A 170 -10.68 -19.64 -5.29
CA GLY A 170 -9.32 -19.73 -5.84
C GLY A 170 -8.51 -18.44 -5.66
N SER A 171 -7.38 -18.35 -6.37
CA SER A 171 -6.47 -17.20 -6.30
C SER A 171 -7.13 -15.91 -6.78
N LEU A 172 -6.70 -14.80 -6.20
CA LEU A 172 -7.18 -13.47 -6.56
C LEU A 172 -6.97 -13.16 -8.05
N ALA A 173 -7.89 -12.41 -8.65
CA ALA A 173 -7.73 -12.01 -10.05
C ALA A 173 -6.43 -11.20 -10.24
N ASP A 174 -5.62 -11.62 -11.21
CA ASP A 174 -4.31 -11.03 -11.54
C ASP A 174 -4.40 -9.76 -12.40
N SER A 175 -5.63 -9.38 -12.77
CA SER A 175 -5.92 -8.27 -13.66
C SER A 175 -7.21 -7.55 -13.26
N ASN A 176 -7.32 -6.28 -13.67
CA ASN A 176 -8.48 -5.43 -13.48
C ASN A 176 -8.90 -4.82 -14.82
N ASN A 177 -9.96 -5.37 -15.42
CA ASN A 177 -10.41 -4.97 -16.75
C ASN A 177 -11.30 -3.72 -16.74
N LYS A 178 -11.55 -3.10 -15.57
CA LYS A 178 -12.32 -1.84 -15.44
C LYS A 178 -13.67 -1.88 -16.17
N ASN A 179 -14.36 -3.01 -16.05
CA ASN A 179 -15.58 -3.29 -16.80
C ASN A 179 -16.75 -2.41 -16.34
N LEU A 180 -17.37 -1.60 -17.20
CA LEU A 180 -18.58 -0.84 -16.80
C LEU A 180 -19.88 -1.67 -16.83
N GLY A 181 -19.83 -2.92 -17.30
CA GLY A 181 -20.98 -3.82 -17.41
C GLY A 181 -21.24 -4.26 -18.84
N ASN A 182 -22.08 -5.28 -19.00
CA ASN A 182 -22.31 -5.93 -20.30
C ASN A 182 -23.56 -5.38 -21.02
N THR A 183 -24.41 -4.64 -20.31
CA THR A 183 -25.63 -4.04 -20.87
C THR A 183 -25.59 -2.51 -20.83
N PRO A 184 -26.29 -1.81 -21.76
CA PRO A 184 -26.36 -0.35 -21.73
C PRO A 184 -26.87 0.23 -20.39
N ALA A 185 -27.80 -0.47 -19.74
CA ALA A 185 -28.34 -0.06 -18.44
C ALA A 185 -27.32 -0.18 -17.30
N GLU A 186 -26.50 -1.25 -17.30
CA GLU A 186 -25.40 -1.41 -16.34
C GLU A 186 -24.32 -0.36 -16.57
N ILE A 187 -23.91 -0.15 -17.81
CA ILE A 187 -22.93 0.87 -18.18
C ILE A 187 -23.38 2.24 -17.70
N GLN A 188 -24.63 2.62 -17.96
CA GLN A 188 -25.17 3.91 -17.51
C GLN A 188 -25.19 4.02 -15.97
N ARG A 189 -25.58 2.95 -15.27
CA ARG A 189 -25.63 2.92 -13.81
C ARG A 189 -24.23 3.07 -13.20
N ASN A 190 -23.27 2.27 -13.68
CA ASN A 190 -21.91 2.26 -13.18
C ASN A 190 -21.17 3.56 -13.53
N GLN A 191 -21.37 4.12 -14.73
CA GLN A 191 -20.83 5.42 -15.08
C GLN A 191 -21.36 6.51 -14.14
N LYS A 192 -22.67 6.54 -13.88
CA LYS A 192 -23.27 7.51 -12.95
C LYS A 192 -22.72 7.36 -11.53
N LEU A 193 -22.51 6.14 -11.05
CA LEU A 193 -21.90 5.87 -9.74
C LEU A 193 -20.49 6.48 -9.69
N VAL A 194 -19.65 6.16 -10.67
CA VAL A 194 -18.27 6.66 -10.75
C VAL A 194 -18.23 8.18 -10.89
N ASP A 195 -19.09 8.78 -11.72
CA ASP A 195 -19.17 10.24 -11.89
C ASP A 195 -19.51 10.95 -10.58
N ASN A 196 -20.47 10.41 -9.82
CA ASN A 196 -20.85 10.95 -8.52
C ASN A 196 -19.70 10.79 -7.51
N ASN A 197 -19.10 9.60 -7.44
CA ASN A 197 -17.97 9.33 -6.56
C ASN A 197 -16.76 10.20 -6.90
N ASN A 198 -16.50 10.48 -8.18
CA ASN A 198 -15.45 11.38 -8.64
C ASN A 198 -15.70 12.83 -8.21
N GLN A 199 -16.96 13.29 -8.22
CA GLN A 199 -17.32 14.62 -7.72
C GLN A 199 -17.12 14.71 -6.21
N ASP A 200 -17.51 13.68 -5.46
CA ASP A 200 -17.24 13.58 -4.03
C ASP A 200 -15.75 13.59 -3.76
N TYR A 201 -15.02 12.69 -4.42
CA TYR A 201 -13.58 12.56 -4.28
C TYR A 201 -12.88 13.88 -4.59
N ALA A 202 -13.25 14.60 -5.66
CA ALA A 202 -12.67 15.88 -6.03
C ALA A 202 -12.84 16.98 -4.96
N ARG A 203 -13.88 16.91 -4.11
CA ARG A 203 -14.14 17.89 -3.05
C ARG A 203 -13.36 17.68 -1.77
N ILE A 204 -12.86 16.47 -1.51
CA ILE A 204 -12.10 16.16 -0.30
C ILE A 204 -10.79 16.94 -0.24
N ASP A 205 -10.42 17.48 0.92
CA ASP A 205 -9.10 18.09 1.10
C ASP A 205 -8.02 17.01 1.27
N LYS A 206 -7.36 16.68 0.18
CA LYS A 206 -6.38 15.58 0.13
C LYS A 206 -5.06 15.91 0.84
N SER A 207 -4.87 17.17 1.24
CA SER A 207 -3.74 17.53 2.08
C SER A 207 -3.93 17.11 3.54
N LYS A 208 -5.19 16.85 3.95
CA LYS A 208 -5.56 16.50 5.33
C LYS A 208 -5.76 15.01 5.58
N GLY A 209 -6.00 14.23 4.54
CA GLY A 209 -6.01 12.77 4.65
C GLY A 209 -4.62 12.16 4.56
N GLU A 210 -4.59 10.86 4.82
CA GLU A 210 -3.44 9.97 4.71
C GLU A 210 -3.63 9.12 3.43
N ASP A 211 -2.55 8.86 2.70
CA ASP A 211 -2.59 8.47 1.28
C ASP A 211 -1.81 7.18 0.99
N ALA A 212 -2.49 6.18 0.43
CA ALA A 212 -1.84 5.13 -0.35
C ALA A 212 -1.29 5.72 -1.67
N THR A 213 -0.08 6.28 -1.60
CA THR A 213 0.70 6.70 -2.77
C THR A 213 1.41 5.50 -3.39
N ALA A 214 1.80 5.60 -4.66
CA ALA A 214 2.67 4.62 -5.31
C ALA A 214 4.08 4.63 -4.69
N PHE A 215 4.24 4.10 -3.48
CA PHE A 215 5.54 3.69 -2.95
C PHE A 215 5.91 2.35 -3.59
N SER A 216 6.37 2.40 -4.84
CA SER A 216 7.14 1.32 -5.41
C SER A 216 8.54 1.30 -4.77
N ASP A 217 8.97 0.12 -4.34
CA ASP A 217 10.35 -0.24 -4.02
C ASP A 217 10.94 0.31 -2.70
N VAL A 218 10.44 -0.19 -1.56
CA VAL A 218 11.30 -0.40 -0.38
C VAL A 218 11.31 -1.88 -0.01
N HIS A 219 11.47 -2.76 -1.00
CA HIS A 219 11.57 -4.21 -0.77
C HIS A 219 13.01 -4.72 -0.56
N ASP A 220 14.01 -3.82 -0.40
CA ASP A 220 15.43 -4.19 -0.26
C ASP A 220 15.98 -4.08 1.18
N ASN A 221 15.17 -4.43 2.18
CA ASN A 221 15.58 -4.46 3.60
C ASN A 221 15.37 -5.81 4.32
N GLN A 222 14.82 -6.84 3.65
CA GLN A 222 14.52 -8.14 4.24
C GLN A 222 15.70 -8.81 4.97
N VAL A 223 16.95 -8.53 4.58
CA VAL A 223 18.15 -9.17 5.16
C VAL A 223 18.58 -8.56 6.50
N ARG A 224 18.03 -7.40 6.91
CA ARG A 224 18.38 -6.72 8.19
C ARG A 224 17.20 -6.54 9.15
N GLU A 225 15.98 -6.85 8.71
CA GLU A 225 14.77 -6.88 9.53
C GLU A 225 14.70 -8.15 10.38
N THR A 226 15.23 -9.27 9.88
CA THR A 226 15.32 -10.54 10.62
C THR A 226 16.07 -10.42 11.94
N GLU A 227 17.17 -9.67 12.01
CA GLU A 227 17.91 -9.48 13.28
C GLU A 227 17.06 -8.75 14.32
N ILE A 228 16.33 -7.69 13.93
CA ILE A 228 15.47 -6.96 14.87
C ILE A 228 14.30 -7.82 15.30
N ILE A 229 13.74 -8.61 14.37
CA ILE A 229 12.65 -9.54 14.64
C ILE A 229 13.10 -10.64 15.62
N ASP A 230 14.30 -11.21 15.43
CA ASP A 230 14.86 -12.24 16.29
C ASP A 230 15.11 -11.73 17.72
N PHE A 231 15.64 -10.50 17.86
CA PHE A 231 15.79 -9.88 19.18
C PHE A 231 14.44 -9.53 19.83
N ALA A 232 13.44 -9.11 19.06
CA ALA A 232 12.10 -8.85 19.59
C ALA A 232 11.41 -10.14 20.09
N ILE A 233 11.56 -11.25 19.36
CA ILE A 233 11.08 -12.58 19.77
C ILE A 233 11.80 -13.01 21.06
N LEU A 234 13.12 -12.86 21.12
CA LEU A 234 13.91 -13.22 22.29
C LEU A 234 13.50 -12.42 23.53
N ALA A 235 13.27 -11.11 23.41
CA ALA A 235 12.80 -10.28 24.51
C ALA A 235 11.48 -10.80 25.11
N GLN A 236 10.57 -11.25 24.25
CA GLN A 236 9.28 -11.81 24.66
C GLN A 236 9.39 -13.19 25.28
N GLU A 237 10.24 -14.07 24.73
CA GLU A 237 10.52 -15.37 25.33
C GLU A 237 11.10 -15.24 26.74
N LEU A 238 11.98 -14.26 26.94
CA LEU A 238 12.56 -13.93 28.25
C LEU A 238 11.48 -13.43 29.22
N GLU A 239 10.56 -12.57 28.77
CA GLU A 239 9.42 -12.11 29.57
C GLU A 239 8.47 -13.23 29.95
N ALA A 240 8.10 -14.10 29.01
CA ALA A 240 7.26 -15.27 29.27
C ALA A 240 7.93 -16.24 30.27
N GLN A 241 9.26 -16.26 30.32
CA GLN A 241 10.06 -17.01 31.30
C GLN A 241 10.24 -16.28 32.64
N GLY A 242 9.71 -15.07 32.82
CA GLY A 242 9.86 -14.25 34.02
C GLY A 242 11.24 -13.58 34.17
N LYS A 243 12.06 -13.56 33.11
CA LYS A 243 13.39 -12.93 33.07
C LYS A 243 13.28 -11.46 32.63
N LEU A 244 12.69 -10.66 33.50
CA LEU A 244 12.30 -9.28 33.19
C LEU A 244 13.49 -8.36 32.89
N GLU A 245 14.65 -8.56 33.54
CA GLU A 245 15.86 -7.74 33.33
C GLU A 245 16.50 -8.04 31.97
N ASP A 246 16.69 -9.31 31.63
CA ASP A 246 17.20 -9.74 30.32
C ASP A 246 16.27 -9.32 29.17
N ALA A 247 14.95 -9.38 29.39
CA ALA A 247 13.96 -8.91 28.43
C ALA A 247 14.06 -7.39 28.21
N GLN A 248 14.31 -6.63 29.27
CA GLN A 248 14.49 -5.19 29.18
C GLN A 248 15.79 -4.80 28.44
N GLU A 249 16.91 -5.47 28.70
CA GLU A 249 18.15 -5.27 27.93
C GLU A 249 17.95 -5.60 26.45
N THR A 250 17.22 -6.67 26.15
CA THR A 250 16.92 -7.07 24.78
C THR A 250 16.00 -6.03 24.10
N ARG A 251 15.05 -5.43 24.82
CA ARG A 251 14.23 -4.30 24.33
C ARG A 251 15.08 -3.08 23.99
N GLU A 252 16.03 -2.73 24.84
CA GLU A 252 16.95 -1.60 24.59
C GLU A 252 17.80 -1.82 23.34
N GLU A 253 18.23 -3.05 23.09
CA GLU A 253 18.96 -3.42 21.88
C GLU A 253 18.07 -3.35 20.63
N VAL A 254 16.82 -3.80 20.71
CA VAL A 254 15.82 -3.61 19.64
C VAL A 254 15.67 -2.12 19.33
N GLU A 255 15.49 -1.26 20.32
CA GLU A 255 15.40 0.20 20.12
C GLU A 255 16.66 0.81 19.53
N ARG A 256 17.85 0.32 19.91
CA ARG A 256 19.12 0.75 19.32
C ARG A 256 19.19 0.39 17.83
N LEU A 257 18.77 -0.82 17.46
CA LEU A 257 18.76 -1.30 16.09
C LEU A 257 17.72 -0.54 15.25
N LYS A 258 16.51 -0.28 15.78
CA LYS A 258 15.50 0.59 15.16
C LYS A 258 16.06 1.98 14.88
N ASN A 259 16.67 2.62 15.86
CA ASN A 259 17.25 3.95 15.72
C ASN A 259 18.38 4.01 14.68
N LYS A 260 19.21 2.95 14.62
CA LYS A 260 20.25 2.81 13.60
C LYS A 260 19.63 2.70 12.20
N TRP A 261 18.55 1.93 12.06
CA TRP A 261 17.82 1.77 10.81
C TRP A 261 17.09 3.04 10.37
N LEU A 262 16.43 3.76 11.29
CA LEU A 262 15.79 5.04 11.04
C LEU A 262 16.80 6.07 10.52
N ASN A 263 17.99 6.11 11.12
CA ASN A 263 19.08 6.96 10.66
C ASN A 263 19.60 6.57 9.27
N LEU A 264 19.71 5.26 8.98
CA LEU A 264 20.06 4.76 7.65
C LEU A 264 19.00 5.17 6.61
N LYS A 265 17.71 4.97 6.89
CA LYS A 265 16.58 5.39 6.05
C LYS A 265 16.60 6.89 5.77
N LYS A 266 16.81 7.70 6.80
CA LYS A 266 16.95 9.17 6.67
C LYS A 266 18.14 9.54 5.79
N LEU A 267 19.26 8.83 5.92
CA LEU A 267 20.46 9.05 5.09
C LEU A 267 20.22 8.67 3.63
N THR A 268 19.59 7.52 3.36
CA THR A 268 19.25 7.07 2.00
C THR A 268 18.20 7.97 1.35
N ALA A 269 17.16 8.37 2.08
CA ALA A 269 16.16 9.34 1.60
C ALA A 269 16.80 10.70 1.27
N LYS A 270 17.70 11.21 2.14
CA LYS A 270 18.46 12.44 1.90
C LYS A 270 19.40 12.32 0.69
N THR A 271 19.96 11.14 0.46
CA THR A 271 20.84 10.84 -0.69
C THR A 271 20.04 10.71 -2.00
N LEU A 272 18.86 10.08 -1.97
CA LEU A 272 17.94 10.04 -3.11
C LEU A 272 17.43 11.44 -3.46
N MET A 273 17.04 12.23 -2.46
CA MET A 273 16.64 13.65 -2.61
C MET A 273 17.78 14.53 -3.15
N SER A 274 19.02 14.24 -2.76
CA SER A 274 20.21 14.89 -3.32
C SER A 274 20.41 14.52 -4.79
N LYS A 275 20.32 13.23 -5.14
CA LYS A 275 20.47 12.75 -6.52
C LYS A 275 19.34 13.26 -7.43
N SER A 276 18.10 13.30 -6.94
CA SER A 276 16.96 13.84 -7.68
C SER A 276 17.10 15.34 -7.91
N LYS A 277 17.57 16.11 -6.91
CA LYS A 277 17.92 17.53 -7.08
C LYS A 277 19.07 17.74 -8.07
N THR A 278 20.08 16.87 -8.11
CA THR A 278 21.17 16.93 -9.10
C THR A 278 20.68 16.58 -10.51
N LEU A 279 19.78 15.62 -10.64
CA LEU A 279 19.11 15.26 -11.91
C LEU A 279 18.22 16.41 -12.41
N LEU A 280 17.36 16.97 -11.55
CA LEU A 280 16.53 18.15 -11.84
C LEU A 280 17.38 19.39 -12.19
N TRP A 281 18.51 19.60 -11.50
CA TRP A 281 19.45 20.68 -11.82
C TRP A 281 20.15 20.46 -13.17
N ASN A 282 20.50 19.23 -13.53
CA ASN A 282 21.08 18.92 -14.85
C ASN A 282 20.05 19.00 -15.99
N MET A 283 18.77 18.72 -15.72
CA MET A 283 17.68 18.86 -16.69
C MET A 283 17.25 20.31 -16.91
N ASN A 284 17.45 21.19 -15.92
CA ASN A 284 17.17 22.64 -16.00
C ASN A 284 18.39 23.49 -16.40
N LYS A 285 19.51 22.88 -16.83
CA LYS A 285 20.59 23.65 -17.45
C LYS A 285 20.12 24.17 -18.81
N PRO A 286 20.18 25.49 -19.09
CA PRO A 286 19.97 25.98 -20.44
C PRO A 286 21.03 25.32 -21.34
N PRO A 287 20.70 24.91 -22.57
CA PRO A 287 21.65 24.27 -23.46
C PRO A 287 22.81 25.22 -23.71
N THR A 288 23.95 24.96 -23.06
CA THR A 288 25.18 25.69 -23.32
C THR A 288 25.61 25.40 -24.74
N ALA A 289 25.82 26.48 -25.49
CA ALA A 289 26.19 26.50 -26.89
C ALA A 289 27.21 25.42 -27.25
N ILE A 290 26.88 24.69 -28.31
CA ILE A 290 27.77 23.83 -29.10
C ILE A 290 29.14 24.50 -29.21
N GLN A 291 30.15 23.96 -28.50
CA GLN A 291 31.53 24.18 -28.89
C GLN A 291 31.71 23.54 -30.26
N LYS A 292 31.73 24.38 -31.31
CA LYS A 292 32.20 24.01 -32.65
C LYS A 292 33.65 23.55 -32.53
N HIS A 293 33.88 22.26 -32.37
CA HIS A 293 35.14 21.68 -32.76
C HIS A 293 35.11 21.42 -34.27
N THR A 294 35.77 22.32 -34.98
CA THR A 294 36.12 22.22 -36.39
C THR A 294 36.96 20.95 -36.61
N LEU A 295 36.35 19.87 -37.10
CA LEU A 295 37.08 18.72 -37.62
C LEU A 295 37.50 19.01 -39.06
N HIS A 296 38.81 19.18 -39.26
CA HIS A 296 39.44 19.25 -40.57
C HIS A 296 39.30 17.92 -41.31
N TYR A 297 38.87 18.01 -42.57
CA TYR A 297 38.84 16.93 -43.55
C TYR A 297 40.27 16.49 -43.91
N SER A 298 40.50 15.18 -43.90
CA SER A 298 41.64 14.50 -44.53
C SER A 298 41.09 13.31 -45.36
N HIS A 299 41.71 13.09 -46.52
CA HIS A 299 41.19 12.43 -47.72
C HIS A 299 41.11 10.87 -47.70
N SER A 300 40.03 10.34 -48.33
CA SER A 300 39.96 9.18 -49.27
C SER A 300 40.25 7.73 -48.82
N PRO A 301 39.84 6.67 -49.60
CA PRO A 301 38.81 6.59 -50.65
C PRO A 301 37.83 5.39 -50.56
N LYS A 302 36.81 5.47 -51.44
CA LYS A 302 35.78 4.50 -51.85
C LYS A 302 36.25 3.05 -52.03
N VAL A 303 35.40 2.09 -51.63
CA VAL A 303 35.17 0.83 -52.37
C VAL A 303 33.67 0.56 -52.43
N GLN A 304 33.24 0.11 -53.61
CA GLN A 304 31.89 -0.05 -54.11
C GLN A 304 31.70 -1.51 -54.49
N CYS A 305 30.55 -2.13 -54.16
CA CYS A 305 29.92 -3.29 -54.82
C CYS A 305 28.60 -3.60 -54.09
N CYS A 306 27.43 -3.27 -54.63
CA CYS A 306 26.65 -3.99 -55.66
C CYS A 306 26.18 -5.39 -55.24
N LEU A 307 24.89 -5.51 -54.89
CA LEU A 307 24.10 -6.73 -55.10
C LEU A 307 22.75 -6.32 -55.69
N THR A 308 22.58 -6.61 -56.98
CA THR A 308 21.35 -6.44 -57.77
C THR A 308 20.39 -7.59 -57.50
N ALA A 309 19.10 -7.24 -57.37
CA ALA A 309 17.98 -8.16 -57.33
C ALA A 309 17.74 -8.85 -58.68
N SER A 310 17.31 -10.11 -58.64
CA SER A 310 16.69 -10.81 -59.77
C SER A 310 15.38 -11.47 -59.30
N LYS A 311 14.32 -11.17 -60.04
CA LYS A 311 13.04 -11.91 -60.19
C LYS A 311 12.69 -11.81 -61.69
N PRO A 312 11.82 -12.67 -62.25
CA PRO A 312 11.01 -13.73 -61.64
C PRO A 312 11.52 -15.15 -61.90
#